data_AF-A0A1J1DWY6-F1
#
_entry.id   AF-A0A1J1DWY6-F1
#
_cell.length_a   1.000
_cell.length_b   1.000
_cell.length_c   1.000
_cell.angle_alpha   90.00
_cell.angle_beta   90.00
_cell.angle_gamma   90.00
#
_symmetry.space_group_name_H-M   'P 1'
#
loop_
_entity.id
_entity.type
_entity.pdbx_description
1 polymer ?
#
loop_
_entity_poly.entity_id
_entity_poly.type
_entity_poly.pdbx_seq_one_letter_code
_entity_poly.pdbx_strand_id
1 'polypeptide(L)' 'MKIRERYPEMEIIIRSDSGFGCAAFYQLVDDFDLLYVTGIASNEVLKRKVSRSKNAVKKNVFRSGREAPTFYQFQVQS' A
#
# COMPACT_ATOMS: atom_id res chain seq x y z
N MET A 1 -3.62 -1.19 -21.16
CA MET A 1 -4.31 -0.14 -20.38
C MET A 1 -4.54 1.05 -21.30
N LYS A 2 -5.81 1.43 -21.53
CA LYS A 2 -6.19 2.41 -22.58
C LYS A 2 -5.42 3.74 -22.54
N ILE A 3 -5.06 4.20 -21.34
CA ILE A 3 -4.31 5.44 -21.15
C ILE A 3 -2.86 5.30 -21.62
N ARG A 4 -2.14 4.24 -21.22
CA ARG A 4 -0.76 3.95 -21.68
C ARG A 4 -0.70 3.60 -23.17
N GLU A 5 -1.74 2.96 -23.71
CA GLU A 5 -1.85 2.71 -25.16
C GLU A 5 -1.89 4.00 -25.97
N ARG A 6 -2.51 5.06 -25.42
CA ARG A 6 -2.61 6.37 -26.07
C ARG A 6 -1.43 7.29 -25.76
N TYR A 7 -0.83 7.14 -24.59
CA TYR A 7 0.25 7.99 -24.07
C TYR A 7 1.32 7.12 -23.40
N PRO A 8 2.23 6.51 -24.18
CA PRO A 8 3.19 5.54 -23.65
C PRO A 8 4.20 6.14 -22.67
N GLU A 9 4.60 7.40 -22.89
CA GLU A 9 5.58 8.12 -22.06
C GLU A 9 4.96 8.79 -20.82
N MET A 10 3.65 8.69 -20.63
CA MET A 10 2.97 9.39 -19.54
C MET A 10 3.14 8.64 -18.22
N GLU A 11 3.71 9.34 -17.23
CA GLU A 11 3.78 8.87 -15.86
C GLU A 11 2.42 8.98 -15.17
N ILE A 12 2.00 7.91 -14.51
CA ILE A 12 0.70 7.84 -13.82
C ILE A 12 0.96 7.53 -12.36
N ILE A 13 0.57 8.47 -11.50
CA ILE A 13 0.73 8.37 -10.06
C ILE A 13 -0.66 8.43 -9.41
N ILE A 14 -1.01 7.42 -8.62
CA ILE A 14 -2.28 7.37 -7.90
C ILE A 14 -2.12 8.00 -6.52
N ARG A 15 -2.98 8.98 -6.19
CA ARG A 15 -3.10 9.52 -4.82
C ARG A 15 -4.36 8.99 -4.18
N SER A 16 -4.22 8.38 -3.01
CA SER A 16 -5.34 7.78 -2.28
C SER A 16 -5.31 8.18 -0.80
N ASP A 17 -6.44 8.02 -0.11
CA ASP A 17 -6.51 8.10 1.36
C ASP A 17 -6.53 6.70 2.00
N SER A 18 -6.58 6.67 3.33
CA SER A 18 -6.55 5.44 4.14
C SER A 18 -7.65 4.42 3.80
N GLY A 19 -8.77 4.83 3.20
CA GLY A 19 -9.84 3.95 2.73
C GLY A 19 -9.44 3.03 1.58
N PHE A 20 -8.35 3.35 0.88
CA PHE A 20 -7.82 2.58 -0.25
C PHE A 20 -6.62 1.69 0.13
N GLY A 21 -6.27 1.58 1.42
CA GLY A 21 -5.22 0.69 1.91
C GLY A 21 -5.62 -0.80 1.94
N CYS A 22 -6.25 -1.31 0.88
CA CYS A 22 -6.75 -2.68 0.80
C CYS A 22 -5.92 -3.54 -0.17
N ALA A 23 -5.97 -4.87 -0.01
CA ALA A 23 -5.18 -5.81 -0.83
C ALA A 23 -5.50 -5.69 -2.33
N ALA A 24 -6.76 -5.45 -2.69
CA ALA A 24 -7.17 -5.26 -4.08
C ALA A 24 -6.53 -4.03 -4.73
N PHE A 25 -6.34 -2.95 -3.95
CA PHE A 25 -5.63 -1.76 -4.43
C PHE A 25 -4.16 -2.06 -4.69
N TYR A 26 -3.50 -2.76 -3.75
CA TYR A 26 -2.09 -3.13 -3.92
C TYR A 26 -1.86 -4.08 -5.10
N GLN A 27 -2.76 -5.03 -5.33
CA GLN A 27 -2.73 -5.90 -6.51
C GLN A 27 -2.85 -5.08 -7.80
N LEU A 28 -3.79 -4.11 -7.85
CA LEU A 28 -4.00 -3.28 -9.02
C LEU A 28 -2.75 -2.45 -9.38
N VAL A 29 -2.11 -1.81 -8.40
CA VAL A 29 -0.92 -0.99 -8.68
C VAL A 29 0.28 -1.84 -9.10
N ASP A 30 0.38 -3.08 -8.61
CA ASP A 30 1.41 -4.05 -8.98
C ASP A 30 1.19 -4.58 -10.42
N ASP A 31 -0.04 -5.02 -10.73
CA ASP A 31 -0.42 -5.54 -12.04
C ASP A 31 -0.19 -4.53 -13.19
N PHE A 32 -0.24 -3.22 -12.89
CA PHE A 32 -0.09 -2.14 -13.87
C PHE A 32 1.21 -1.33 -13.73
N ASP A 33 2.11 -1.73 -12.83
CA ASP A 33 3.37 -1.04 -12.51
C ASP A 33 3.14 0.48 -12.31
N LEU A 34 2.27 0.81 -11.36
CA LEU A 34 1.83 2.18 -11.06
C LEU A 34 2.45 2.69 -9.76
N LEU A 35 2.93 3.93 -9.81
CA LEU A 35 3.33 4.65 -8.62
C LEU A 35 2.09 5.08 -7.84
N TYR A 36 2.17 5.03 -6.51
CA TYR A 36 1.08 5.48 -5.66
C TYR A 36 1.57 6.17 -4.38
N VAL A 37 0.72 7.05 -3.85
CA VAL A 37 0.89 7.71 -2.56
C VAL A 37 -0.41 7.58 -1.78
N THR A 38 -0.35 6.95 -0.62
CA THR A 38 -1.52 6.78 0.26
C THR A 38 -1.37 7.63 1.52
N GLY A 39 -2.29 8.58 1.71
CA GLY A 39 -2.41 9.35 2.94
C GLY A 39 -3.01 8.49 4.05
N ILE A 40 -2.20 8.12 5.04
CA ILE A 40 -2.67 7.34 6.17
C ILE A 40 -3.18 8.29 7.26
N ALA A 41 -4.50 8.37 7.44
CA ALA A 41 -5.09 9.07 8.57
C ALA A 41 -4.78 8.29 9.86
N SER A 42 -3.81 8.78 10.64
CA SER A 42 -3.42 8.11 11.87
C SER A 42 -4.39 8.47 13.01
N ASN A 43 -5.32 7.56 13.33
CA ASN A 43 -6.07 7.63 14.57
C ASN A 43 -5.33 6.81 15.65
N GLU A 44 -5.09 7.39 16.82
CA GLU A 44 -4.47 6.69 17.97
C GLU A 44 -5.18 5.38 18.34
N VAL A 45 -6.48 5.28 18.07
CA VAL A 45 -7.28 4.06 18.23
C VAL A 45 -6.91 2.98 17.21
N LEU A 46 -6.64 3.38 15.96
CA LEU A 46 -6.19 2.46 14.90
C LEU A 46 -4.77 1.94 15.18
N LYS A 47 -3.85 2.79 15.69
CA LYS A 47 -2.50 2.37 16.08
C LYS A 47 -2.54 1.24 17.13
N ARG A 48 -3.41 1.33 18.13
CA ARG A 48 -3.59 0.29 19.16
C ARG A 48 -4.18 -1.01 18.62
N LYS A 49 -5.14 -0.95 17.67
CA LYS A 49 -5.73 -2.14 17.05
C LYS A 49 -4.77 -2.83 16.07
N VAL A 50 -4.03 -2.04 15.29
CA VAL A 50 -3.09 -2.54 14.28
C VAL A 50 -1.84 -3.17 14.90
N SER A 51 -1.44 -2.80 16.13
CA SER A 51 -0.23 -3.40 16.76
C SER A 51 -0.35 -4.91 16.95
N ARG A 52 -1.53 -5.42 17.29
CA ARG A 52 -1.79 -6.86 17.47
C ARG A 52 -1.73 -7.59 16.13
N SER A 53 -2.38 -7.04 15.10
CA SER A 53 -2.36 -7.61 13.75
C SER A 53 -0.97 -7.55 13.12
N LYS A 54 -0.20 -6.47 13.34
CA LYS A 54 1.18 -6.32 12.86
C LYS A 54 2.11 -7.38 13.44
N ASN A 55 1.95 -7.73 14.72
CA ASN A 55 2.73 -8.79 15.35
C ASN A 55 2.36 -10.18 14.81
N ALA A 56 1.08 -10.42 14.50
CA ALA A 56 0.64 -11.67 13.89
C ALA A 56 1.13 -11.80 12.43
N VAL A 57 1.04 -10.72 11.64
CA VAL A 57 1.55 -10.70 10.25
C VAL A 57 3.07 -10.88 10.24
N LYS A 58 3.83 -10.21 11.12
CA LYS A 58 5.28 -10.45 11.25
C LYS A 58 5.62 -11.92 11.52
N LYS A 59 4.89 -12.58 12.42
CA LYS A 59 5.10 -14.01 12.72
C LYS A 59 4.73 -14.93 11.55
N ASN A 60 3.70 -14.58 10.78
CA ASN A 60 3.28 -15.37 9.63
C ASN A 60 4.22 -15.20 8.43
N VAL A 61 4.64 -13.97 8.11
CA VAL A 61 5.61 -13.68 7.02
C VAL A 61 6.94 -14.39 7.28
N PHE A 62 7.41 -14.39 8.53
CA PHE A 62 8.63 -15.14 8.92
C PHE A 62 8.50 -16.66 8.73
N ARG A 63 7.28 -17.21 8.78
CA ARG A 63 7.00 -18.65 8.63
C ARG A 63 6.68 -19.06 7.20
N SER A 64 6.08 -18.19 6.40
CA SER A 64 5.52 -18.55 5.09
C SER A 64 6.45 -18.26 3.91
N GLY A 65 7.54 -17.51 4.10
CA GLY A 65 8.50 -17.17 3.04
C GLY A 65 7.92 -16.34 1.88
N ARG A 66 6.65 -15.91 1.98
CA ARG A 66 6.04 -14.97 1.04
C ARG A 66 6.23 -13.57 1.59
N GLU A 67 6.97 -12.76 0.84
CA GLU A 67 7.16 -11.35 1.13
C GLU A 67 5.78 -10.68 1.19
N ALA A 68 5.42 -10.15 2.35
CA ALA A 68 4.36 -9.16 2.40
C ALA A 68 4.85 -7.93 1.63
N PRO A 69 3.99 -7.19 0.91
CA PRO A 69 4.41 -6.01 0.17
C PRO A 69 5.28 -5.12 1.07
N THR A 70 6.55 -4.99 0.68
CA THR A 70 7.54 -4.22 1.42
C THR A 70 7.19 -2.74 1.25
N PHE A 71 6.53 -2.16 2.23
CA PHE A 71 6.27 -0.72 2.24
C PHE A 71 7.58 0.01 2.53
N TYR A 72 8.15 0.64 1.49
CA TYR A 72 9.50 1.21 1.54
C TYR A 72 9.63 2.49 2.38
N GLN A 73 8.56 3.26 2.58
CA GLN A 73 8.67 4.51 3.34
C GLN A 73 7.33 4.99 3.89
N PHE A 74 7.31 5.36 5.18
CA PHE A 74 6.20 6.06 5.82
C PHE A 74 6.65 7.49 6.15
N GLN A 75 5.96 8.49 5.62
CA GLN A 75 6.09 9.87 6.08
C GLN A 75 4.82 10.29 6.82
N VAL A 76 5.00 10.75 8.05
CA VAL A 76 3.93 11.34 8.88
C VAL A 76 4.11 12.85 8.78
N GLN A 77 3.09 13.57 8.31
CA GLN A 77 3.05 15.02 8.46
C GLN A 77 2.41 15.35 9.80
N SER A 78 3.17 16.02 10.66
CA SER A 78 2.77 16.59 11.96
C SER A 78 2.28 18.01 11.80
#